data_AF-A0A5R9QVD7-F1
#
_entry.id   AF-A0A5R9QVD7-F1
#
_cell.length_a   1.000
_cell.length_b   1.000
_cell.length_c   1.000
_cell.angle_alpha   90.00
_cell.angle_beta   90.00
_cell.angle_gamma   90.00
#
_symmetry.space_group_name_H-M   'P 1'
#
loop_
_entity.id
_entity.type
_entity.pdbx_description
1 polymer ?
#
loop_
_entity_poly.entity_id
_entity_poly.type
_entity_poly.pdbx_seq_one_letter_code
_entity_poly.pdbx_strand_id
1 'polypeptide(L)'
;MRRPLLLLALLLLPFTSQAGPDVLRVGASNELMSTLEPLVDQYQIETRNKVLLIGGDESELTEQVRQGTPYDLLLTPLHSTEQTQLLRCNARAMQKLTLVKGERRALATDFIDYLGKHCTDR
;
A
#
# COMPACT_ATOMS: atom_id res chain seq x y z
N MET A 1 -4.28 -31.93 -50.56
CA MET A 1 -4.22 -30.48 -50.24
C MET A 1 -5.18 -30.16 -49.09
N ARG A 2 -4.74 -29.31 -48.14
CA ARG A 2 -5.51 -28.58 -47.09
C ARG A 2 -5.91 -29.41 -45.87
N ARG A 3 -5.07 -29.51 -44.82
CA ARG A 3 -4.65 -28.52 -43.78
C ARG A 3 -5.37 -28.82 -42.44
N PRO A 4 -4.81 -29.68 -41.57
CA PRO A 4 -5.17 -29.72 -40.15
C PRO A 4 -4.21 -28.77 -39.41
N LEU A 5 -4.42 -27.46 -39.52
CA LEU A 5 -3.46 -26.46 -39.00
C LEU A 5 -4.13 -25.30 -38.26
N LEU A 6 -5.39 -25.49 -37.84
CA LEU A 6 -6.18 -24.45 -37.18
C LEU A 6 -6.27 -24.61 -35.64
N LEU A 7 -5.81 -25.74 -35.08
CA LEU A 7 -5.86 -25.98 -33.63
C LEU A 7 -4.57 -25.62 -32.87
N LEU A 8 -3.47 -25.31 -33.56
CA LEU A 8 -2.20 -25.00 -32.91
C LEU A 8 -2.01 -23.50 -32.58
N ALA A 9 -2.93 -22.63 -32.99
CA ALA A 9 -2.80 -21.18 -32.80
C ALA A 9 -3.28 -20.69 -31.41
N LEU A 10 -4.01 -21.51 -30.64
CA LEU A 10 -4.49 -21.10 -29.31
C LEU A 10 -3.45 -21.25 -28.18
N LEU A 11 -2.27 -21.82 -28.46
CA LEU A 11 -1.18 -21.95 -27.47
C LEU A 11 -0.27 -20.72 -27.38
N LEU A 12 -0.52 -19.68 -28.19
CA LEU A 12 0.21 -18.40 -28.18
C LEU A 12 -0.62 -17.27 -27.56
N LEU A 13 -1.63 -17.60 -26.73
CA LEU A 13 -2.15 -16.61 -25.80
C LEU A 13 -1.02 -16.26 -24.84
N PRO A 14 -0.56 -15.01 -24.78
CA PRO A 14 0.41 -14.62 -23.78
C PRO A 14 -0.27 -14.87 -22.44
N PHE A 15 0.24 -15.84 -21.69
CA PHE A 15 0.06 -15.91 -20.25
C PHE A 15 0.78 -14.72 -19.61
N THR A 16 0.35 -13.51 -19.95
CA THR A 16 0.63 -12.29 -19.21
C THR A 16 -0.66 -11.81 -18.59
N SER A 17 -1.46 -12.74 -18.06
CA SER A 17 -2.28 -12.42 -16.90
C SER A 17 -1.37 -12.51 -15.68
N GLN A 18 -0.35 -11.66 -15.66
CA GLN A 18 0.34 -11.31 -14.43
C GLN A 18 -0.67 -10.41 -13.70
N ALA A 19 -1.70 -11.03 -13.11
CA ALA A 19 -2.37 -10.42 -11.98
C ALA A 19 -1.23 -10.11 -11.02
N GLY A 20 -0.90 -8.84 -10.88
CA GLY A 20 0.11 -8.45 -9.92
C GLY A 20 -0.35 -8.88 -8.53
N PRO A 21 0.51 -8.81 -7.52
CA PRO A 21 0.06 -8.84 -6.13
C PRO A 21 -0.79 -7.56 -5.89
N ASP A 22 -2.05 -7.59 -6.33
CA ASP A 22 -2.62 -6.49 -7.14
C ASP A 22 -3.07 -5.22 -6.40
N VAL A 23 -3.03 -5.19 -5.07
CA VAL A 23 -3.34 -3.99 -4.28
C VAL A 23 -2.62 -4.08 -2.92
N LEU A 24 -1.85 -3.05 -2.57
CA LEU A 24 -1.27 -2.88 -1.24
C LEU A 24 -2.32 -2.33 -0.28
N ARG A 25 -2.69 -3.08 0.76
CA ARG A 25 -3.70 -2.69 1.75
C ARG A 25 -3.05 -1.99 2.93
N VAL A 26 -3.35 -0.71 3.11
CA VAL A 26 -2.74 0.14 4.12
C VAL A 26 -3.82 0.59 5.09
N GLY A 27 -3.79 0.08 6.32
CA GLY A 27 -4.56 0.65 7.41
C GLY A 27 -3.85 1.91 7.90
N ALA A 28 -4.57 3.04 7.99
CA ALA A 28 -4.01 4.30 8.44
C ALA A 28 -4.94 4.99 9.42
N SER A 29 -4.37 5.58 10.48
CA SER A 29 -5.17 6.37 11.42
C SER A 29 -5.85 7.54 10.70
N ASN A 30 -7.08 7.89 11.08
CA ASN A 30 -7.82 9.01 10.52
C ASN A 30 -7.01 10.33 10.50
N GLU A 31 -6.16 10.56 11.51
CA GLU A 31 -5.26 11.72 11.60
C GLU A 31 -4.27 11.85 10.43
N LEU A 32 -3.91 10.74 9.79
CA LEU A 32 -2.94 10.70 8.70
C LEU A 32 -3.60 10.76 7.31
N MET A 33 -4.92 10.58 7.21
CA MET A 33 -5.63 10.44 5.93
C MET A 33 -5.45 11.66 5.03
N SER A 34 -5.63 12.87 5.56
CA SER A 34 -5.47 14.13 4.81
C SER A 34 -4.08 14.32 4.21
N THR A 35 -3.06 13.68 4.81
CA THR A 35 -1.69 13.68 4.33
C THR A 35 -1.43 12.55 3.34
N LEU A 36 -1.95 11.35 3.62
CA LEU A 36 -1.66 10.14 2.86
C LEU A 36 -2.45 10.05 1.55
N GLU A 37 -3.70 10.50 1.50
CA GLU A 37 -4.55 10.45 0.30
C GLU A 37 -3.88 11.04 -0.96
N PRO A 38 -3.41 12.31 -0.96
CA PRO A 38 -2.78 12.89 -2.15
C PRO A 38 -1.47 12.19 -2.53
N LEU A 39 -0.72 11.67 -1.55
CA LEU A 39 0.53 10.94 -1.80
C LEU A 39 0.26 9.55 -2.38
N VAL A 40 -0.80 8.88 -1.93
CA VAL A 40 -1.28 7.61 -2.48
C VAL A 40 -1.71 7.82 -3.92
N ASP A 41 -2.48 8.86 -4.22
CA ASP A 41 -2.88 9.17 -5.60
C ASP A 41 -1.67 9.39 -6.50
N GLN A 42 -0.69 10.18 -6.05
CA GLN A 42 0.53 10.43 -6.81
C GLN A 42 1.35 9.16 -7.02
N TYR A 43 1.56 8.36 -5.97
CA TYR A 43 2.26 7.08 -6.03
C TYR A 43 1.63 6.13 -7.06
N GLN A 44 0.30 6.03 -7.06
CA GLN A 44 -0.43 5.13 -7.95
C GLN A 44 -0.34 5.57 -9.42
N ILE A 45 -0.26 6.88 -9.68
CA ILE A 45 -0.07 7.43 -11.03
C ILE A 45 1.35 7.14 -11.52
N GLU A 46 2.35 7.43 -10.69
CA GLU A 46 3.78 7.35 -11.06
C GLU A 46 4.28 5.92 -11.20
N THR A 47 3.86 5.02 -10.30
CA THR A 47 4.39 3.65 -10.24
C THR A 47 3.48 2.61 -10.88
N ARG A 48 2.22 2.96 -11.15
CA ARG A 48 1.14 2.03 -11.54
C ARG A 48 0.78 0.97 -10.50
N ASN A 49 1.47 0.93 -9.35
CA ASN A 49 1.10 0.09 -8.22
C ASN A 49 -0.21 0.59 -7.60
N LYS A 50 -1.05 -0.31 -7.11
CA LYS A 50 -2.33 0.05 -6.47
C LYS A 50 -2.22 0.01 -4.96
N VAL A 51 -2.85 0.98 -4.30
CA VAL A 51 -2.90 1.09 -2.84
C VAL A 51 -4.35 1.27 -2.42
N LEU A 52 -4.83 0.41 -1.52
CA LEU A 52 -6.10 0.58 -0.83
C LEU A 52 -5.81 1.16 0.54
N LEU A 53 -6.08 2.46 0.70
CA LEU A 53 -5.97 3.16 1.97
C LEU A 53 -7.26 3.01 2.76
N ILE A 54 -7.15 2.51 4.00
CA ILE A 54 -8.28 2.20 4.88
C ILE A 54 -8.11 3.04 6.16
N GLY A 55 -8.98 4.04 6.31
CA GLY A 55 -9.02 4.91 7.49
C GLY A 55 -9.72 4.24 8.67
N GLY A 56 -9.21 4.48 9.87
CA GLY A 56 -9.86 4.09 11.12
C GLY A 56 -9.20 4.78 12.31
N ASP A 57 -9.86 4.74 13.47
CA ASP A 57 -9.19 5.14 14.72
C ASP A 57 -8.18 4.06 15.13
N GLU A 58 -7.12 4.41 15.87
CA GLU A 58 -6.05 3.46 16.21
C GLU A 58 -6.57 2.19 16.92
N SER A 59 -7.51 2.36 17.85
CA SER A 59 -8.13 1.23 18.56
C SER A 59 -8.94 0.34 17.63
N GLU A 60 -9.61 0.92 16.63
CA GLU A 60 -10.38 0.18 15.63
C GLU A 60 -9.44 -0.61 14.72
N LEU A 61 -8.40 0.02 14.20
CA LEU A 61 -7.41 -0.64 13.33
C LEU A 61 -6.68 -1.76 14.07
N THR A 62 -6.34 -1.56 15.35
CA THR A 62 -5.73 -2.58 16.20
C THR A 62 -6.67 -3.77 16.39
N GLU A 63 -7.95 -3.52 16.63
CA GLU A 63 -8.96 -4.56 16.76
C GLU A 63 -9.17 -5.30 15.44
N GLN A 64 -9.20 -4.60 14.30
CA GLN A 64 -9.27 -5.19 12.97
C GLN A 64 -8.08 -6.09 12.67
N VAL A 65 -6.85 -5.68 13.03
CA VAL A 65 -5.64 -6.52 12.95
C VAL A 65 -5.80 -7.76 13.84
N ARG A 66 -6.27 -7.60 15.09
CA ARG A 66 -6.52 -8.70 16.01
C ARG A 66 -7.54 -9.70 15.47
N GLN A 67 -8.55 -9.22 14.74
CA GLN A 67 -9.56 -10.02 14.06
C GLN A 67 -9.06 -10.66 12.75
N GLY A 68 -7.82 -10.40 12.35
CA GLY A 68 -7.21 -11.02 11.17
C GLY A 68 -7.45 -10.24 9.87
N THR A 69 -7.77 -8.95 9.96
CA THR A 69 -7.88 -8.09 8.78
C THR A 69 -6.55 -8.08 8.03
N PRO A 70 -6.54 -8.41 6.73
CA PRO A 70 -5.31 -8.67 5.99
C PRO A 70 -4.68 -7.38 5.45
N TYR A 71 -4.27 -6.48 6.36
CA TYR A 71 -3.44 -5.33 6.01
C TYR A 71 -2.04 -5.79 5.60
N ASP A 72 -1.46 -5.12 4.61
CA ASP A 72 -0.05 -5.26 4.26
C ASP A 72 0.82 -4.31 5.09
N LEU A 73 0.27 -3.14 5.41
CA LEU A 73 0.86 -2.09 6.24
C LEU A 73 -0.16 -1.50 7.21
N LEU A 74 0.28 -1.20 8.42
CA LEU A 74 -0.43 -0.37 9.38
C LEU A 74 0.41 0.88 9.67
N LEU A 75 -0.21 2.06 9.55
CA LEU A 75 0.38 3.38 9.81
C LEU A 75 -0.42 4.12 10.89
N THR A 76 0.18 4.31 12.06
CA THR A 76 -0.41 5.07 13.17
C THR A 76 0.56 6.16 13.62
N PRO A 77 0.11 7.23 14.29
CA PRO A 77 1.00 8.25 14.82
C PRO A 77 1.91 7.68 15.91
N LEU A 78 3.14 8.18 16.03
CA LEU A 78 3.99 7.90 17.18
C LEU A 78 3.48 8.70 18.40
N HIS A 79 2.91 8.03 19.40
CA HIS A 79 2.63 8.63 20.69
C HIS A 79 3.91 8.77 21.51
N SER A 80 4.75 9.77 21.21
CA SER A 80 5.75 10.23 22.19
C SER A 80 5.10 11.22 23.14
N THR A 81 5.28 11.02 24.45
CA THR A 81 4.70 11.82 25.55
C THR A 81 5.05 13.30 25.57
N GLU A 82 5.74 13.84 24.56
CA GLU A 82 5.97 15.27 24.43
C GLU A 82 5.65 15.75 23.01
N GLN A 83 4.81 16.79 22.97
CA GLN A 83 4.47 17.62 21.81
C GLN A 83 3.63 16.99 20.71
N THR A 84 2.32 17.02 20.96
CA THR A 84 1.27 17.36 19.98
C THR A 84 1.60 18.68 19.29
N GLN A 85 2.57 18.69 18.38
CA GLN A 85 2.90 19.88 17.61
C GLN A 85 3.01 19.49 16.14
N LEU A 86 1.88 19.70 15.45
CA LEU A 86 1.71 19.67 14.00
C LEU A 86 2.18 18.36 13.35
N LEU A 87 1.21 17.51 13.01
CA LEU A 87 1.36 16.45 12.00
C LEU A 87 1.63 17.09 10.62
N ARG A 88 2.75 17.79 10.48
CA ARG A 88 3.38 18.09 9.21
C ARG A 88 4.08 16.81 8.81
N CYS A 89 3.45 16.10 7.89
CA CYS A 89 4.03 15.13 6.96
C CYS A 89 5.32 14.46 7.42
N ASN A 90 5.33 13.82 8.58
CA ASN A 90 6.49 13.04 8.99
C ASN A 90 6.13 11.59 8.78
N ALA A 91 6.45 11.04 7.61
CA ALA A 91 6.61 9.58 7.47
C ALA A 91 7.56 9.03 8.56
N ARG A 92 8.43 9.89 9.11
CA ARG A 92 9.26 9.63 10.30
C ARG A 92 8.49 9.55 11.63
N ALA A 93 7.32 10.18 11.72
CA ALA A 93 6.46 10.23 12.90
C ALA A 93 5.36 9.14 12.87
N MET A 94 5.38 8.23 11.90
CA MET A 94 4.44 7.12 11.82
C MET A 94 5.08 5.85 12.39
N GLN A 95 4.36 5.15 13.26
CA GLN A 95 4.69 3.78 13.60
C GLN A 95 4.27 2.87 12.44
N LYS A 96 5.22 2.08 11.94
CA LYS A 96 5.03 1.15 10.82
C LYS A 96 5.00 -0.29 11.33
N LEU A 97 3.97 -1.03 10.93
CA LEU A 97 3.97 -2.48 11.04
C LEU A 97 3.75 -3.10 9.66
N THR A 98 4.78 -3.75 9.11
CA THR A 98 4.63 -4.57 7.90
C THR A 98 4.15 -5.96 8.30
N LEU A 99 2.93 -6.29 7.92
CA LEU A 99 2.22 -7.48 8.38
C LEU A 99 2.36 -8.67 7.42
N VAL A 100 2.96 -8.46 6.24
CA VAL A 100 2.99 -9.46 5.16
C VAL A 100 4.42 -9.84 4.75
N LYS A 101 4.62 -11.12 4.43
CA LYS A 101 5.85 -11.72 3.87
C LYS A 101 5.70 -11.94 2.35
N GLY A 102 6.80 -12.00 1.61
CA GLY A 102 6.78 -12.30 0.16
C GLY A 102 6.65 -11.07 -0.74
N GLU A 103 6.02 -11.21 -1.92
CA GLU A 103 5.98 -10.17 -2.97
C GLU A 103 5.38 -8.83 -2.50
N ARG A 104 4.38 -8.86 -1.62
CA ARG A 104 3.78 -7.64 -1.05
C ARG A 104 4.71 -6.91 -0.09
N ARG A 105 5.75 -7.56 0.46
CA ARG A 105 6.78 -6.89 1.26
C ARG A 105 7.60 -5.92 0.41
N ALA A 106 7.88 -6.25 -0.85
CA ALA A 106 8.57 -5.36 -1.76
C ALA A 106 7.70 -4.13 -2.05
N LEU A 107 6.43 -4.32 -2.42
CA LEU A 107 5.46 -3.24 -2.61
C LEU A 107 5.31 -2.34 -1.37
N ALA A 108 5.25 -2.96 -0.18
CA ALA A 108 5.19 -2.25 1.09
C ALA A 108 6.48 -1.49 1.41
N THR A 109 7.63 -1.94 0.90
CA THR A 109 8.92 -1.25 1.08
C THR A 109 8.99 -0.07 0.13
N ASP A 110 8.67 -0.28 -1.16
CA ASP A 110 8.67 0.75 -2.19
C ASP A 110 7.72 1.91 -1.84
N PHE A 111 6.51 1.58 -1.34
CA PHE A 111 5.56 2.58 -0.90
C PHE A 111 6.08 3.39 0.31
N ILE A 112 6.77 2.75 1.25
CA ILE A 112 7.33 3.46 2.41
C ILE A 112 8.51 4.35 2.01
N ASP A 113 9.36 3.88 1.10
CA ASP A 113 10.45 4.68 0.53
C ASP A 113 9.91 5.88 -0.25
N TYR A 114 8.77 5.70 -0.94
CA TYR A 114 8.05 6.78 -1.60
C TYR A 114 7.56 7.82 -0.59
N LEU A 115 6.83 7.40 0.45
CA LEU A 115 6.39 8.31 1.51
C LEU A 115 7.58 9.05 2.15
N GLY A 116 8.71 8.38 2.39
CA GLY A 116 9.90 9.00 2.95
C GLY A 116 10.52 10.11 2.08
N LYS A 117 10.38 10.03 0.75
CA LYS A 117 10.89 11.05 -0.19
C LYS A 117 9.89 12.18 -0.44
N HIS A 118 8.60 11.88 -0.41
CA HIS A 118 7.55 12.80 -0.84
C HIS A 118 6.80 13.45 0.34
N CYS A 119 6.94 12.93 1.56
CA CYS A 119 6.53 13.60 2.79
C CYS A 119 7.52 14.69 3.24
N THR A 120 8.18 15.42 2.34
CA THR A 120 9.09 16.50 2.78
C THR A 120 8.30 17.80 2.91
N ASP A 121 8.40 18.43 4.09
CA ASP A 121 7.70 19.67 4.46
C ASP A 121 7.70 20.74 3.35
N ARG A 122 6.50 21.11 2.90
CA ARG A 122 6.23 22.45 2.37
C ARG A 122 5.62 23.31 3.46
#